data_AF-A0A7W8CGU0-F1
#
_entry.id   AF-A0A7W8CGU0-F1
#
_cell.length_a   1.000
_cell.length_b   1.000
_cell.length_c   1.000
_cell.angle_alpha   90.00
_cell.angle_beta   90.00
_cell.angle_gamma   90.00
#
_symmetry.space_group_name_H-M   'P 1'
#
loop_
_entity.id
_entity.type
_entity.pdbx_description
1 polymer ?
#
loop_
_entity_poly.entity_id
_entity_poly.type
_entity_poly.pdbx_seq_one_letter_code
_entity_poly.pdbx_strand_id
1 'polypeptide(L)' 'MNPDHIVHIFRMVLNTPEVDASSDFFELGGDSLLATRVLSAIARDFGTELLFEDFLDDPTPDGLFARIAAVAP' A
#
# COMPACT_ATOMS: atom_id res chain seq x y z
N MET A 1 1.41 15.53 -4.35
CA MET A 1 0.63 14.33 -3.97
C MET A 1 1.61 13.40 -3.26
N ASN A 2 1.30 12.87 -2.08
CA ASN A 2 2.27 12.27 -1.15
C ASN A 2 1.78 10.86 -0.71
N PRO A 3 2.66 9.83 -0.65
CA PRO A 3 2.36 8.49 -0.14
C PRO A 3 2.00 8.38 1.35
N ASP A 4 2.07 9.46 2.15
CA ASP A 4 1.85 9.45 3.62
C ASP A 4 0.60 8.69 4.07
N HIS A 5 -0.49 8.74 3.29
CA HIS A 5 -1.72 8.05 3.64
C HIS A 5 -1.57 6.52 3.49
N ILE A 6 -0.83 6.05 2.49
CA ILE A 6 -0.52 4.62 2.33
C ILE A 6 0.46 4.16 3.40
N VAL A 7 1.44 5.00 3.77
CA VAL A 7 2.31 4.75 4.93
C VAL A 7 1.47 4.53 6.20
N HIS A 8 0.44 5.35 6.42
CA HIS A 8 -0.46 5.17 7.56
C HIS A 8 -1.23 3.83 7.50
N ILE A 9 -1.74 3.46 6.32
CA ILE A 9 -2.40 2.16 6.12
C ILE A 9 -1.45 1.00 6.45
N PHE A 10 -0.21 1.06 5.98
CA PHE A 10 0.81 0.04 6.26
C PHE A 10 1.08 -0.07 7.77
N ARG A 11 1.30 1.06 8.45
CA ARG A 11 1.52 1.07 9.91
C ARG A 11 0.38 0.41 10.69
N MET A 12 -0.86 0.68 10.27
CA MET A 12 -2.06 0.10 10.88
C MET A 12 -2.20 -1.40 10.60
N VAL A 13 -1.89 -1.85 9.38
CA VAL A 13 -2.04 -3.26 8.99
C VAL A 13 -0.91 -4.14 9.53
N LEU A 14 0.33 -3.66 9.46
CA LEU A 14 1.53 -4.35 9.96
C LEU A 14 1.71 -4.20 11.47
N ASN A 15 0.93 -3.32 12.10
CA ASN A 15 1.02 -3.00 13.53
C ASN A 15 2.46 -2.59 13.95
N THR A 16 3.10 -1.77 13.11
CA THR A 16 4.45 -1.24 13.34
C THR A 16 4.50 0.25 12.98
N PRO A 17 5.17 1.10 13.78
CA PRO A 17 5.39 2.50 13.41
C PRO A 17 6.52 2.67 12.38
N GLU A 18 7.38 1.66 12.21
CA GLU A 18 8.58 1.68 11.36
C GLU A 18 8.24 1.44 9.89
N VAL A 19 7.52 2.38 9.29
CA VAL A 19 7.19 2.39 7.86
C VAL A 19 7.51 3.76 7.30
N ASP A 20 8.30 3.78 6.24
CA ASP A 20 8.59 4.93 5.39
C ASP A 20 8.00 4.72 3.99
N ALA A 21 8.05 5.76 3.15
CA ALA A 21 7.45 5.73 1.81
C ALA A 21 8.02 4.63 0.90
N SER A 22 9.28 4.26 1.10
CA SER A 22 9.98 3.23 0.33
C SER A 22 10.12 1.90 1.08
N SER A 23 9.43 1.72 2.22
CA SER A 23 9.52 0.47 2.98
C SER A 23 8.80 -0.67 2.25
N ASP A 24 9.52 -1.74 1.99
CA ASP A 24 8.96 -2.96 1.39
C ASP A 24 8.02 -3.67 2.39
N PHE A 25 6.80 -3.93 1.95
CA PHE A 25 5.76 -4.53 2.78
C PHE A 25 6.14 -5.93 3.31
N PHE A 26 6.79 -6.74 2.49
CA PHE A 26 7.14 -8.12 2.83
C PHE A 26 8.39 -8.18 3.70
N GLU A 27 9.36 -7.29 3.50
CA GLU A 27 10.51 -7.14 4.41
C GLU A 27 10.08 -6.74 5.82
N LEU A 28 8.98 -5.98 5.94
CA LEU A 28 8.37 -5.61 7.23
C LEU A 28 7.50 -6.73 7.86
N GLY A 29 7.48 -7.92 7.28
CA GLY A 29 6.72 -9.08 7.79
C GLY A 29 5.27 -9.14 7.30
N GLY A 30 4.93 -8.39 6.26
CA GLY A 30 3.65 -8.50 5.57
C GLY A 30 3.46 -9.87 4.90
N ASP A 31 2.21 -10.29 4.78
CA ASP A 31 1.82 -11.50 4.05
C ASP A 31 0.66 -11.23 3.09
N SER A 32 0.20 -12.24 2.37
CA SER A 32 -0.89 -12.10 1.38
C SER A 32 -2.23 -11.67 2.02
N LEU A 33 -2.51 -12.08 3.26
CA LEU A 33 -3.72 -11.70 3.97
C LEU A 33 -3.65 -10.22 4.37
N LEU A 34 -2.52 -9.78 4.90
CA LEU A 34 -2.28 -8.38 5.24
C LEU A 34 -2.27 -7.50 3.99
N ALA A 35 -1.65 -7.93 2.89
CA ALA A 35 -1.68 -7.21 1.62
C ALA A 35 -3.12 -7.03 1.11
N THR A 36 -3.96 -8.06 1.21
CA THR A 36 -5.39 -7.96 0.87
C THR A 36 -6.11 -6.89 1.72
N ARG A 37 -5.74 -6.74 3.00
CA ARG A 37 -6.28 -5.69 3.88
C ARG A 37 -5.83 -4.30 3.45
N VAL A 38 -4.57 -4.15 3.04
CA VAL A 38 -4.03 -2.90 2.49
C VAL A 38 -4.79 -2.51 1.22
N LEU A 39 -4.91 -3.44 0.26
CA LEU A 39 -5.65 -3.22 -0.99
C LEU A 39 -7.09 -2.80 -0.74
N SER A 40 -7.75 -3.45 0.23
CA SER A 40 -9.12 -3.09 0.63
C SER A 40 -9.21 -1.69 1.26
N ALA A 41 -8.19 -1.26 2.02
CA ALA A 41 -8.14 0.09 2.58
C ALA A 41 -7.89 1.13 1.48
N ILE A 42 -6.98 0.85 0.55
CA ILE A 42 -6.73 1.71 -0.61
C ILE A 42 -8.01 1.91 -1.43
N ALA A 43 -8.73 0.83 -1.74
CA ALA A 43 -9.99 0.92 -2.48
C ALA A 43 -11.04 1.80 -1.77
N ARG A 44 -11.13 1.70 -0.44
CA ARG A 44 -12.05 2.51 0.36
C ARG A 44 -11.65 3.98 0.42
N ASP A 45 -10.36 4.27 0.58
CA ASP A 45 -9.88 5.61 0.89
C ASP A 45 -9.59 6.45 -0.36
N PHE A 46 -9.22 5.80 -1.47
CA PHE A 46 -8.88 6.45 -2.74
C PHE A 46 -9.90 6.19 -3.85
N GLY A 47 -10.81 5.21 -3.69
CA GLY A 47 -11.77 4.83 -4.73
C GLY A 47 -11.13 4.05 -5.89
N THR A 48 -9.90 3.56 -5.71
CA THR A 48 -9.14 2.83 -6.73
C THR A 48 -8.92 1.39 -6.29
N GLU A 49 -9.40 0.43 -7.08
CA GLU A 49 -9.10 -0.98 -6.89
C GLU A 49 -7.78 -1.34 -7.57
N LEU A 50 -6.80 -1.78 -6.78
CA LEU A 50 -5.55 -2.35 -7.27
C LEU A 50 -5.60 -3.87 -7.17
N LEU A 51 -4.98 -4.56 -8.13
CA LEU A 51 -4.85 -6.01 -8.10
C LEU A 51 -3.69 -6.42 -7.19
N PHE A 52 -3.69 -7.68 -6.76
CA PHE A 52 -2.56 -8.21 -5.98
C PHE A 52 -1.27 -8.26 -6.81
N GLU A 53 -1.37 -8.44 -8.13
CA GLU A 53 -0.24 -8.36 -9.05
C GLU A 53 0.39 -6.96 -9.07
N ASP A 54 -0.45 -5.92 -9.01
CA ASP A 54 0.00 -4.53 -8.91
C ASP A 54 0.75 -4.26 -7.62
N PHE A 55 0.36 -4.94 -6.54
CA PHE A 55 1.03 -4.87 -5.25
C PHE A 55 2.40 -5.55 -5.29
N LEU A 56 2.51 -6.71 -5.94
CA LEU A 56 3.76 -7.47 -6.00
C LEU A 56 4.85 -6.80 -6.83
N ASP A 57 4.47 -5.96 -7.79
CA ASP A 57 5.41 -5.27 -8.68
C ASP A 57 6.25 -4.22 -7.94
N ASP A 58 5.62 -3.46 -7.04
CA ASP A 58 6.29 -2.51 -6.16
C ASP A 58 5.54 -2.43 -4.82
N PRO A 59 5.88 -3.31 -3.86
CA PRO A 59 5.17 -3.45 -2.59
C PRO A 59 5.56 -2.36 -1.57
N THR A 60 5.80 -1.15 -2.03
CA THR A 60 6.11 0.02 -1.21
C THR A 60 4.95 1.02 -1.22
N PRO A 61 4.81 1.87 -0.18
CA PRO A 61 3.84 2.96 -0.21
C PRO A 61 4.00 3.89 -1.41
N ASP A 62 5.23 4.20 -1.84
CA ASP A 62 5.52 4.99 -3.04
C ASP A 62 5.03 4.28 -4.32
N GLY A 63 5.33 3.00 -4.47
CA GLY A 63 4.92 2.19 -5.63
C GLY A 63 3.40 2.11 -5.78
N LEU A 64 2.71 1.80 -4.69
CA LEU A 64 1.25 1.77 -4.67
C LEU A 64 0.66 3.15 -4.95
N PHE A 65 1.24 4.21 -4.39
CA PHE A 65 0.78 5.58 -4.64
C PHE A 65 0.93 5.97 -6.11
N ALA A 66 2.05 5.64 -6.74
CA ALA A 66 2.27 5.88 -8.16
C ALA A 66 1.25 5.14 -9.03
N ARG A 67 0.89 3.91 -8.66
CA ARG A 67 -0.14 3.12 -9.37
C ARG A 67 -1.53 3.73 -9.22
N ILE A 68 -1.91 4.20 -8.03
CA ILE A 68 -3.17 4.94 -7.83
C ILE A 68 -3.18 6.20 -8.70
N ALA A 69 -2.09 6.96 -8.73
CA ALA A 69 -1.97 8.18 -9.52
C ALA A 69 -2.02 7.92 -11.03
N ALA A 70 -1.58 6.75 -11.49
CA ALA A 70 -1.65 6.36 -12.90
C ALA A 70 -3.05 5.90 -13.35
N VAL A 71 -3.87 5.40 -12.42
CA VAL A 71 -5.25 4.93 -12.68
C VAL A 71 -6.27 6.06 -12.51
N ALA A 72 -5.98 7.07 -11.67
CA ALA A 72 -6.85 8.22 -11.47
C ALA A 72 -7.04 9.02 -12.79
N PRO A 73 -8.28 9.34 -13.18
CA PRO A 73 -8.59 10.08 -14.42
C PRO A 73 -8.20 11.56 -14.39
#